data_AF-A0A9P4WKX0-F1
#
_entry.id   AF-A0A9P4WKX0-F1
#
_cell.length_a   1.000
_cell.length_b   1.000
_cell.length_c   1.000
_cell.angle_alpha   90.00
_cell.angle_beta   90.00
_cell.angle_gamma   90.00
#
_symmetry.space_group_name_H-M   'P 1'
#
loop_
_entity.id
_entity.type
_entity.pdbx_description
1 polymer ?
#
loop_
_entity_poly.entity_id
_entity_poly.type
_entity_poly.pdbx_seq_one_letter_code
_entity_poly.pdbx_strand_id
1 'polypeptide(L)'
;MPTELLWRHGYPIAGSILRALDSVGLSILYWVFGFIIAAVITGFAVLSGGTRVQDSQANFRNSFEGITNNGNDLVNAFISIRFASQGYANAFNATDEIKNPFPLLKRVAPISLIIGFILYILVNVAYFAAVPAAEFRESGELPAALVFEAVFGTKATRSHLALIAVSAAVNIMAVIIGATHQIRECAR
;
A
#
# COMPACT_ATOMS: atom_id res chain seq x y z
N MET A 1 28.76 -45.88 -3.89
CA MET A 1 28.98 -44.74 -4.80
C MET A 1 28.56 -43.48 -4.05
N PRO A 2 29.44 -42.51 -3.78
CA PRO A 2 29.08 -41.36 -2.95
C PRO A 2 28.36 -40.29 -3.78
N THR A 3 27.26 -39.79 -3.23
CA THR A 3 26.28 -38.85 -3.78
C THR A 3 26.72 -37.37 -3.79
N GLU A 4 28.03 -37.11 -3.69
CA GLU A 4 28.61 -35.78 -3.44
C GLU A 4 28.85 -34.93 -4.71
N LEU A 5 28.59 -35.47 -5.91
CA LEU A 5 28.99 -34.82 -7.18
C LEU A 5 27.88 -34.00 -7.86
N LEU A 6 26.65 -33.98 -7.35
CA LEU A 6 25.52 -33.31 -8.00
C LEU A 6 25.39 -31.80 -7.70
N TRP A 7 26.19 -31.25 -6.79
CA TRP A 7 26.10 -29.83 -6.37
C TRP A 7 26.96 -28.86 -7.18
N ARG A 8 27.70 -29.32 -8.20
CA ARG A 8 28.63 -28.47 -8.96
C ARG A 8 28.03 -27.77 -10.19
N HIS A 9 26.77 -28.01 -10.52
CA HIS A 9 26.13 -27.39 -11.67
C HIS A 9 24.94 -26.48 -11.26
N GLY A 10 25.21 -25.17 -11.24
CA GLY A 10 24.36 -24.22 -11.98
C GLY A 10 23.03 -23.76 -11.37
N TYR A 11 22.89 -23.62 -10.05
CA TYR A 11 21.79 -22.83 -9.47
C TYR A 11 22.33 -21.73 -8.57
N PRO A 12 21.80 -20.49 -8.65
CA PRO A 12 22.15 -19.44 -7.70
C PRO A 12 21.80 -19.93 -6.29
N ILE A 13 22.84 -20.23 -5.52
CA ILE A 13 22.78 -20.73 -4.16
C ILE A 13 21.99 -19.69 -3.34
N ALA A 14 21.06 -20.09 -2.48
CA ALA A 14 20.23 -19.18 -1.69
C ALA A 14 21.03 -18.04 -1.01
N GLY A 15 22.32 -18.26 -0.70
CA GLY A 15 23.23 -17.25 -0.15
C GLY A 15 23.61 -16.10 -1.11
N SER A 16 23.64 -16.28 -2.44
CA SER A 16 23.88 -15.17 -3.37
C SER A 16 22.62 -14.34 -3.63
N ILE A 17 21.44 -14.97 -3.59
CA ILE A 17 20.14 -14.30 -3.61
C ILE A 17 19.96 -13.49 -2.32
N LEU A 18 20.23 -14.08 -1.15
CA LEU A 18 20.13 -13.40 0.16
C LEU A 18 21.09 -12.21 0.29
N ARG A 19 22.32 -12.32 -0.24
CA ARG A 19 23.30 -11.20 -0.26
C ARG A 19 22.95 -10.10 -1.26
N ALA A 20 22.31 -10.44 -2.38
CA ALA A 20 21.77 -9.45 -3.31
C ALA A 20 20.52 -8.74 -2.73
N LEU A 21 19.68 -9.47 -1.99
CA LEU A 21 18.51 -8.96 -1.28
C LEU A 21 18.86 -8.08 -0.08
N ASP A 22 19.95 -8.34 0.64
CA ASP A 22 20.36 -7.49 1.76
C ASP A 22 20.65 -6.04 1.31
N SER A 23 21.22 -5.84 0.12
CA SER A 23 21.49 -4.50 -0.41
C SER A 23 20.33 -3.93 -1.23
N VAL A 24 19.73 -4.73 -2.11
CA VAL A 24 18.67 -4.26 -3.04
C VAL A 24 17.30 -4.26 -2.36
N GLY A 25 16.98 -5.29 -1.58
CA GLY A 25 15.71 -5.39 -0.84
C GLY A 25 15.58 -4.33 0.24
N LEU A 26 16.65 -4.07 0.99
CA LEU A 26 16.67 -2.98 1.97
C LEU A 26 16.49 -1.61 1.30
N SER A 27 17.08 -1.41 0.11
CA SER A 27 16.92 -0.17 -0.67
C SER A 27 15.49 0.05 -1.14
N ILE A 28 14.78 -1.01 -1.56
CA ILE A 28 13.38 -0.96 -1.98
C ILE A 28 12.49 -0.62 -0.78
N LEU A 29 12.74 -1.23 0.39
CA LEU A 29 12.00 -0.91 1.60
C LEU A 29 12.15 0.57 1.97
N TYR A 30 13.38 1.09 2.00
CA TYR A 30 13.62 2.52 2.25
C TYR A 30 12.94 3.42 1.23
N TRP A 31 12.91 3.03 -0.05
CA TRP A 31 12.23 3.78 -1.09
C TRP A 31 10.71 3.81 -0.87
N VAL A 32 10.09 2.68 -0.52
CA VAL A 32 8.65 2.63 -0.22
C VAL A 32 8.29 3.43 1.03
N PHE A 33 9.05 3.27 2.11
CA PHE A 33 8.85 4.08 3.32
C PHE A 33 9.05 5.57 3.05
N GLY A 34 10.10 5.92 2.31
CA GLY A 34 10.38 7.30 1.90
C GLY A 34 9.27 7.88 1.03
N PHE A 35 8.71 7.09 0.12
CA PHE A 35 7.60 7.50 -0.74
C PHE A 35 6.33 7.77 0.08
N ILE A 36 6.01 6.90 1.04
CA ILE A 36 4.85 7.08 1.93
C ILE A 36 5.04 8.33 2.80
N ILE A 37 6.22 8.51 3.38
CA ILE A 37 6.54 9.70 4.18
C ILE A 37 6.47 10.97 3.32
N ALA A 38 6.99 10.94 2.09
CA ALA A 38 6.89 12.05 1.15
C ALA A 38 5.44 12.36 0.79
N ALA A 39 4.59 11.34 0.61
CA ALA A 39 3.16 11.53 0.36
C ALA A 39 2.46 12.22 1.56
N VAL A 40 2.79 11.81 2.78
CA VAL A 40 2.31 12.45 4.01
C VAL A 40 2.77 13.90 4.11
N ILE A 41 4.07 14.17 3.90
CA ILE A 41 4.63 15.53 3.96
C ILE A 41 4.02 16.41 2.88
N THR A 42 3.82 15.88 1.67
CA THR A 42 3.14 16.59 0.58
C THR A 42 1.70 16.93 0.99
N GLY A 43 0.98 16.00 1.62
CA GLY A 43 -0.36 16.25 2.17
C GLY A 43 -0.40 17.37 3.19
N PHE A 44 0.54 17.39 4.14
CA PHE A 44 0.69 18.50 5.09
C PHE A 44 1.11 19.81 4.41
N ALA A 45 1.94 19.75 3.38
CA ALA A 45 2.35 20.93 2.61
C ALA A 45 1.18 21.55 1.84
N VAL A 46 0.29 20.73 1.28
CA VAL A 46 -0.97 21.17 0.66
C VAL A 46 -1.88 21.82 1.71
N LEU A 47 -2.03 21.21 2.88
CA LEU A 47 -2.79 21.77 4.02
C LEU A 47 -2.22 23.11 4.53
N SER A 48 -0.90 23.31 4.44
CA SER A 48 -0.22 24.55 4.86
C SER A 48 -0.41 25.72 3.88
N GLY A 49 -1.12 25.52 2.77
CA GLY A 49 -1.39 26.56 1.78
C GLY A 49 -0.22 26.85 0.82
N GLY A 50 0.77 25.96 0.75
CA GLY A 50 1.97 26.13 -0.09
C GLY A 50 1.80 25.71 -1.56
N THR A 51 0.59 25.36 -2.02
CA THR A 51 0.34 24.82 -3.36
C THR A 51 -0.76 25.58 -4.11
N ARG A 52 -0.90 25.27 -5.40
CA ARG A 52 -1.83 25.89 -6.36
C ARG A 52 -3.32 25.60 -6.10
N VAL A 53 -3.65 24.88 -5.02
CA VAL A 53 -5.01 24.46 -4.67
C VAL A 53 -5.74 25.63 -3.98
N GLN A 54 -6.84 26.09 -4.55
CA GLN A 54 -7.70 27.12 -3.93
C GLN A 54 -8.51 26.47 -2.79
N ASP A 55 -8.41 27.06 -1.59
CA ASP A 55 -9.13 26.67 -0.36
C ASP A 55 -8.95 25.22 0.12
N SER A 56 -7.72 24.87 0.51
CA SER A 56 -7.37 23.56 1.10
C SER A 56 -8.16 23.19 2.37
N GLN A 57 -8.84 24.15 3.01
CA GLN A 57 -9.66 23.93 4.22
C GLN A 57 -11.16 23.76 3.96
N ALA A 58 -11.65 23.89 2.72
CA ALA A 58 -13.09 23.87 2.43
C ALA A 58 -13.79 22.57 2.90
N ASN A 59 -13.18 21.41 2.66
CA ASN A 59 -13.73 20.11 3.06
C ASN A 59 -13.71 19.86 4.59
N PHE A 60 -12.85 20.57 5.34
CA PHE A 60 -12.74 20.43 6.79
C PHE A 60 -13.72 21.30 7.57
N ARG A 61 -14.33 22.31 6.92
CA ARG A 61 -15.33 23.18 7.56
C ARG A 61 -16.67 22.47 7.74
N ASN A 62 -17.08 21.67 6.76
CA ASN A 62 -18.36 20.95 6.74
C ASN A 62 -18.19 19.43 6.50
N SER A 63 -17.26 18.78 7.21
CA SER A 63 -16.89 17.37 6.94
C SER A 63 -18.02 16.35 7.15
N PHE A 64 -19.09 16.73 7.86
CA PHE A 64 -20.23 15.85 8.18
C PHE A 64 -21.49 16.22 7.38
N GLU A 65 -21.40 17.15 6.42
CA GLU A 65 -22.53 17.56 5.62
C GLU A 65 -22.79 16.56 4.48
N GLY A 66 -24.02 16.03 4.39
CA GLY A 66 -24.40 15.05 3.35
C GLY A 66 -24.02 13.60 3.64
N ILE A 67 -23.94 13.18 4.91
CA ILE A 67 -23.75 11.77 5.29
C ILE A 67 -24.98 10.96 4.86
N THR A 68 -24.75 9.83 4.20
CA THR A 68 -25.80 8.86 3.90
C THR A 68 -26.21 8.08 5.15
N ASN A 69 -27.52 7.99 5.40
CA ASN A 69 -28.09 7.16 6.46
C ASN A 69 -28.51 5.77 5.95
N ASN A 70 -28.16 5.43 4.70
CA ASN A 70 -28.48 4.13 4.12
C ASN A 70 -27.47 3.08 4.58
N GLY A 71 -27.96 2.00 5.17
CA GLY A 71 -27.12 0.89 5.63
C GLY A 71 -26.32 0.23 4.51
N ASN A 72 -26.83 0.20 3.27
CA ASN A 72 -26.10 -0.38 2.14
C ASN A 72 -24.82 0.41 1.83
N ASP A 73 -24.91 1.74 1.81
CA ASP A 73 -23.76 2.61 1.53
C ASP A 73 -22.69 2.48 2.62
N LEU A 74 -23.12 2.37 3.88
CA LEU A 74 -22.22 2.13 5.01
C LEU A 74 -21.51 0.77 4.88
N VAL A 75 -22.24 -0.29 4.53
CA VAL A 75 -21.66 -1.64 4.33
C VAL A 75 -20.67 -1.62 3.16
N ASN A 76 -20.99 -0.97 2.05
CA ASN A 76 -20.06 -0.85 0.93
C ASN A 76 -18.80 -0.07 1.30
N ALA A 77 -18.92 1.01 2.08
CA ALA A 77 -17.76 1.73 2.60
C ALA A 77 -16.88 0.83 3.49
N PHE A 78 -17.48 0.02 4.37
CA PHE A 78 -16.74 -0.95 5.17
C PHE A 78 -16.04 -2.02 4.32
N ILE A 79 -16.68 -2.49 3.25
CA ILE A 79 -16.07 -3.44 2.31
C ILE A 79 -14.85 -2.81 1.65
N SER A 80 -14.92 -1.55 1.19
CA SER A 80 -13.78 -0.84 0.61
C SER A 80 -12.62 -0.67 1.59
N ILE A 81 -12.90 -0.33 2.85
CA ILE A 81 -11.88 -0.22 3.91
C ILE A 81 -11.23 -1.58 4.19
N ARG A 82 -12.05 -2.65 4.23
CA ARG A 82 -11.55 -4.02 4.38
C ARG A 82 -10.63 -4.41 3.23
N PHE A 83 -11.01 -4.11 1.99
CA PHE A 83 -10.17 -4.36 0.81
C PHE A 83 -8.84 -3.62 0.90
N ALA A 84 -8.82 -2.36 1.35
CA ALA A 84 -7.57 -1.62 1.58
C ALA A 84 -6.66 -2.29 2.62
N SER A 85 -7.25 -3.00 3.59
CA SER A 85 -6.51 -3.70 4.65
C SER A 85 -6.17 -5.16 4.32
N GLN A 86 -6.59 -5.67 3.15
CA GLN A 86 -6.39 -7.08 2.76
C GLN A 86 -4.90 -7.45 2.61
N GLY A 87 -4.04 -6.47 2.33
CA GLY A 87 -2.58 -6.69 2.23
C GLY A 87 -1.97 -7.26 3.52
N TYR A 88 -2.56 -6.97 4.68
CA TYR A 88 -2.14 -7.55 5.96
C TYR A 88 -2.32 -9.07 5.98
N ALA A 89 -3.42 -9.59 5.42
CA ALA A 89 -3.64 -11.04 5.33
C ALA A 89 -2.61 -11.71 4.41
N ASN A 90 -2.28 -11.06 3.29
CA ASN A 90 -1.29 -11.59 2.34
C ASN A 90 0.12 -11.68 2.93
N ALA A 91 0.47 -10.81 3.88
CA ALA A 91 1.76 -10.86 4.57
C ALA A 91 1.93 -12.14 5.41
N PHE A 92 0.83 -12.76 5.86
CA PHE A 92 0.91 -14.00 6.63
C PHE A 92 1.31 -15.21 5.80
N ASN A 93 1.17 -15.17 4.46
CA ASN A 93 1.63 -16.26 3.59
C ASN A 93 3.14 -16.48 3.65
N ALA A 94 3.92 -15.49 4.11
CA ALA A 94 5.36 -15.60 4.30
C ALA A 94 5.76 -15.93 5.75
N THR A 95 4.79 -16.14 6.66
CA THR A 95 5.06 -16.42 8.07
C THR A 95 5.85 -17.72 8.25
N ASP A 96 5.65 -18.69 7.36
CA ASP A 96 6.33 -19.99 7.41
C ASP A 96 7.82 -19.90 7.09
N GLU A 97 8.27 -18.80 6.49
CA GLU A 97 9.69 -18.52 6.26
C GLU A 97 10.38 -17.88 7.50
N ILE A 98 9.60 -17.45 8.49
CA ILE A 98 10.08 -16.77 9.70
C ILE A 98 10.49 -17.80 10.76
N LYS A 99 11.72 -17.71 11.24
CA LYS A 99 12.20 -18.54 12.36
C LYS A 99 11.52 -18.11 13.67
N ASN A 100 10.71 -18.98 14.26
CA ASN A 100 9.90 -18.75 15.48
C ASN A 100 8.88 -17.60 15.36
N PRO A 101 7.78 -17.79 14.62
CA PRO A 101 6.86 -16.71 14.25
C PRO A 101 5.97 -16.22 15.41
N PHE A 102 5.54 -17.08 16.34
CA PHE A 102 4.56 -16.74 17.38
C PHE A 102 4.94 -15.54 18.29
N PRO A 103 6.12 -15.52 18.95
CA PRO A 103 6.49 -14.41 19.83
C PRO A 103 6.76 -13.12 19.04
N LEU A 104 7.24 -13.24 17.80
CA LEU A 104 7.48 -12.10 16.92
C LEU A 104 6.15 -11.48 16.49
N LEU A 105 5.28 -12.27 15.85
CA LEU A 105 3.98 -11.84 15.35
C LEU A 105 3.15 -11.17 16.45
N LYS A 106 3.12 -11.72 17.66
CA LYS A 106 2.37 -11.11 18.77
C LYS A 106 2.77 -9.66 19.06
N ARG A 107 4.01 -9.26 18.77
CA ARG A 107 4.51 -7.91 18.97
C ARG A 107 4.45 -7.06 17.70
N VAL A 108 4.90 -7.58 16.55
CA VAL A 108 4.94 -6.78 15.29
C VAL A 108 3.56 -6.61 14.64
N ALA A 109 2.68 -7.60 14.72
CA ALA A 109 1.34 -7.53 14.13
C ALA A 109 0.52 -6.30 14.60
N PRO A 110 0.37 -6.03 15.92
CA PRO A 110 -0.36 -4.85 16.35
C PRO A 110 0.36 -3.55 15.99
N ILE A 111 1.70 -3.52 16.04
CA ILE A 111 2.50 -2.34 15.70
C ILE A 111 2.31 -1.97 14.23
N SER A 112 2.36 -2.95 13.32
CA SER A 112 2.15 -2.72 11.88
C SER A 112 0.74 -2.21 11.59
N LEU A 113 -0.28 -2.73 12.29
CA LEU A 113 -1.65 -2.28 12.13
C LEU A 113 -1.86 -0.85 12.63
N ILE A 114 -1.30 -0.48 13.78
CA ILE A 114 -1.38 0.88 14.33
C ILE A 114 -0.72 1.88 13.39
N ILE A 115 0.49 1.57 12.90
CA ILE A 115 1.21 2.43 11.97
C ILE A 115 0.41 2.56 10.66
N GLY A 116 -0.06 1.45 10.09
CA GLY A 116 -0.88 1.46 8.88
C GLY A 116 -2.16 2.29 9.05
N PHE A 117 -2.81 2.20 10.19
CA PHE A 117 -4.01 2.97 10.51
C PHE A 117 -3.73 4.48 10.58
N ILE A 118 -2.65 4.90 11.25
CA ILE A 118 -2.26 6.32 11.33
C ILE A 118 -1.94 6.86 9.94
N LEU A 119 -1.15 6.13 9.15
CA LEU A 119 -0.80 6.50 7.77
C LEU A 119 -2.04 6.59 6.89
N TYR A 120 -2.96 5.65 7.02
CA TYR A 120 -4.21 5.64 6.26
C TYR A 120 -5.03 6.91 6.53
N ILE A 121 -5.23 7.29 7.80
CA ILE A 121 -5.94 8.53 8.15
C ILE A 121 -5.23 9.74 7.56
N LEU A 122 -3.91 9.81 7.69
CA LEU A 122 -3.10 10.93 7.19
C LEU A 122 -3.21 11.11 5.67
N VAL A 123 -3.19 10.03 4.90
CA VAL A 123 -3.35 10.06 3.44
C VAL A 123 -4.76 10.49 3.06
N ASN A 124 -5.79 10.00 3.76
CA ASN A 124 -7.16 10.44 3.50
C ASN A 124 -7.33 11.93 3.76
N VAL A 125 -6.78 12.44 4.87
CA VAL A 125 -6.76 13.89 5.17
C VAL A 125 -6.04 14.67 4.06
N ALA A 126 -4.90 14.19 3.57
CA ALA A 126 -4.19 14.81 2.45
C ALA A 126 -5.03 14.87 1.17
N TYR A 127 -5.80 13.82 0.87
CA TYR A 127 -6.64 13.77 -0.33
C TYR A 127 -7.78 14.78 -0.26
N PHE A 128 -8.48 14.83 0.88
CA PHE A 128 -9.53 15.83 1.10
C PHE A 128 -8.98 17.26 1.24
N ALA A 129 -7.69 17.44 1.55
CA ALA A 129 -7.06 18.77 1.53
C ALA A 129 -6.75 19.26 0.11
N ALA A 130 -6.53 18.35 -0.84
CA ALA A 130 -6.08 18.67 -2.19
C ALA A 130 -7.22 18.83 -3.21
N VAL A 131 -8.34 18.10 -3.03
CA VAL A 131 -9.44 18.04 -4.00
C VAL A 131 -10.79 18.17 -3.29
N PRO A 132 -11.74 18.97 -3.80
CA PRO A 132 -13.09 19.08 -3.25
C PRO A 132 -13.86 17.75 -3.21
N ALA A 133 -14.67 17.53 -2.16
CA ALA A 133 -15.49 16.32 -2.02
C ALA A 133 -16.51 16.12 -3.16
N ALA A 134 -16.89 17.19 -3.87
CA ALA A 134 -17.78 17.10 -5.03
C ALA A 134 -17.08 16.44 -6.23
N GLU A 135 -15.82 16.78 -6.48
CA GLU A 135 -15.02 16.20 -7.57
C GLU A 135 -14.73 14.72 -7.33
N PHE A 136 -14.55 14.30 -6.07
CA PHE A 136 -14.45 12.87 -5.74
C PHE A 136 -15.73 12.07 -6.00
N ARG A 137 -16.90 12.72 -5.99
CA ARG A 137 -18.18 12.06 -6.28
C ARG A 137 -18.44 11.95 -7.79
N GLU A 138 -17.98 12.92 -8.57
CA GLU A 138 -18.05 12.88 -10.05
C GLU A 138 -16.94 11.99 -10.65
N SER A 139 -15.76 11.98 -10.05
CA SER A 139 -14.63 11.15 -10.46
C SER A 139 -14.80 9.72 -9.96
N GLY A 140 -15.48 8.92 -10.78
CA GLY A 140 -15.77 7.52 -10.47
C GLY A 140 -14.54 6.62 -10.31
N GLU A 141 -13.37 7.00 -10.83
CA GLU A 141 -12.17 6.15 -10.76
C GLU A 141 -10.90 7.00 -10.60
N LEU A 142 -10.16 6.71 -9.52
CA LEU A 142 -8.83 7.22 -9.17
C LEU A 142 -8.76 8.59 -8.46
N PRO A 143 -9.15 8.65 -7.16
CA PRO A 143 -8.92 9.81 -6.29
C PRO A 143 -7.47 10.31 -6.32
N ALA A 144 -6.52 9.39 -6.41
CA ALA A 144 -5.09 9.71 -6.48
C ALA A 144 -4.71 10.47 -7.76
N ALA A 145 -5.35 10.18 -8.90
CA ALA A 145 -5.06 10.85 -10.16
C ALA A 145 -5.39 12.34 -10.06
N LEU A 146 -6.57 12.66 -9.52
CA LEU A 146 -7.05 14.03 -9.32
C LEU A 146 -6.14 14.80 -8.37
N VAL A 147 -5.77 14.18 -7.24
CA VAL A 147 -4.88 14.81 -6.25
C VAL A 147 -3.51 15.09 -6.85
N PHE A 148 -2.93 14.14 -7.60
CA PHE A 148 -1.63 14.36 -8.23
C PHE A 148 -1.68 15.39 -9.36
N GLU A 149 -2.76 15.43 -10.13
CA GLU A 149 -2.96 16.46 -11.15
C GLU A 149 -3.13 17.85 -10.54
N ALA A 150 -3.90 17.97 -9.46
CA ALA A 150 -4.09 19.23 -8.74
C ALA A 150 -2.79 19.75 -8.11
N VAL A 151 -1.93 18.86 -7.59
CA VAL A 151 -0.71 19.25 -6.86
C VAL A 151 0.52 19.39 -7.76
N PHE A 152 0.73 18.48 -8.71
CA PHE A 152 1.97 18.39 -9.51
C PHE A 152 1.78 18.62 -11.02
N GLY A 153 0.54 18.70 -11.50
CA GLY A 153 0.20 18.90 -12.90
C GLY A 153 0.34 17.64 -13.79
N THR A 154 -0.23 17.71 -14.99
CA THR A 154 -0.49 16.57 -15.89
C THR A 154 0.72 15.70 -16.25
N LYS A 155 1.93 16.27 -16.36
CA LYS A 155 3.13 15.50 -16.71
C LYS A 155 3.59 14.59 -15.57
N ALA A 156 3.51 15.08 -14.33
CA ALA A 156 3.87 14.30 -13.14
C ALA A 156 2.78 13.28 -12.80
N THR A 157 1.52 13.57 -13.10
CA THR A 157 0.40 12.62 -12.91
C THR A 157 0.60 11.34 -13.72
N ARG A 158 1.06 11.42 -14.98
CA ARG A 158 1.24 10.24 -15.83
C ARG A 158 2.28 9.26 -15.28
N SER A 159 3.42 9.75 -14.80
CA SER A 159 4.44 8.88 -14.21
C SER A 159 3.95 8.26 -12.91
N HIS A 160 3.20 9.01 -12.10
CA HIS A 160 2.63 8.51 -10.87
C HIS A 160 1.55 7.43 -11.11
N LEU A 161 0.68 7.63 -12.11
CA LEU A 161 -0.32 6.63 -12.50
C LEU A 161 0.32 5.33 -13.00
N ALA A 162 1.43 5.43 -13.73
CA ALA A 162 2.20 4.25 -14.12
C ALA A 162 2.73 3.48 -12.90
N LEU A 163 3.22 4.19 -11.87
CA LEU A 163 3.69 3.56 -10.62
C LEU A 163 2.54 2.88 -9.86
N ILE A 164 1.35 3.50 -9.80
CA ILE A 164 0.16 2.89 -9.18
C ILE A 164 -0.22 1.62 -9.94
N ALA A 165 -0.21 1.64 -11.27
CA ALA A 165 -0.51 0.45 -12.08
C ALA A 165 0.48 -0.69 -11.84
N VAL A 166 1.78 -0.37 -11.72
CA VAL A 166 2.81 -1.36 -11.35
C VAL A 166 2.54 -1.92 -9.95
N SER A 167 2.15 -1.09 -8.98
CA SER A 167 1.79 -1.54 -7.63
C SER A 167 0.59 -2.50 -7.64
N ALA A 168 -0.42 -2.21 -8.46
CA ALA A 168 -1.57 -3.11 -8.62
C ALA A 168 -1.17 -4.45 -9.24
N ALA A 169 -0.29 -4.45 -10.25
CA ALA A 169 0.22 -5.66 -10.87
C ALA A 169 1.00 -6.55 -9.88
N VAL A 170 1.84 -5.94 -9.02
CA VAL A 170 2.58 -6.66 -7.98
C VAL A 170 1.63 -7.24 -6.92
N ASN A 171 0.55 -6.53 -6.57
CA ASN A 171 -0.47 -7.05 -5.65
C ASN A 171 -1.12 -8.33 -6.20
N ILE A 172 -1.53 -8.33 -7.47
CA ILE A 172 -2.13 -9.50 -8.13
C ILE A 172 -1.14 -10.68 -8.11
N MET A 173 0.14 -10.43 -8.41
CA MET A 173 1.17 -11.46 -8.38
C MET A 173 1.34 -12.08 -6.99
N ALA A 174 1.38 -11.25 -5.94
CA ALA A 174 1.51 -11.73 -4.56
C ALA A 174 0.33 -12.60 -4.13
N VAL A 175 -0.89 -12.25 -4.54
CA VAL A 175 -2.11 -13.05 -4.27
C VAL A 175 -2.03 -14.41 -4.96
N ILE A 176 -1.57 -14.46 -6.21
CA ILE A 176 -1.42 -15.72 -6.96
C ILE A 176 -0.41 -16.66 -6.29
N ILE A 177 0.72 -16.13 -5.82
CA ILE A 177 1.74 -16.92 -5.10
C ILE A 177 1.15 -17.50 -3.81
N GLY A 178 0.46 -16.66 -3.02
CA GLY A 178 -0.22 -17.09 -1.79
C GLY A 178 -1.23 -18.21 -2.02
N ALA A 179 -2.11 -18.06 -3.03
CA ALA A 179 -3.07 -19.11 -3.39
C ALA A 179 -2.39 -20.42 -3.83
N THR A 180 -1.28 -20.32 -4.57
CA THR A 180 -0.52 -21.50 -5.02
C THR A 180 0.09 -22.25 -3.85
N HIS A 181 0.60 -21.56 -2.83
CA HIS A 181 1.14 -22.19 -1.62
C HIS A 181 0.05 -22.97 -0.87
N GLN A 182 -1.11 -22.35 -0.65
CA GLN A 182 -2.24 -23.00 0.03
C GLN A 182 -2.71 -24.28 -0.68
N ILE A 183 -2.82 -24.26 -2.02
CA ILE A 183 -3.22 -25.45 -2.79
C ILE A 183 -2.18 -26.58 -2.67
N ARG A 184 -0.89 -26.25 -2.69
CA ARG A 184 0.19 -27.24 -2.57
C ARG A 184 0.22 -27.90 -1.20
N GLU A 185 -0.18 -27.20 -0.15
CA GLU A 185 -0.27 -27.74 1.21
C GLU A 185 -1.48 -28.67 1.38
N CYS A 186 -2.64 -28.31 0.82
CA CYS A 186 -3.83 -29.17 0.82
C CYS A 186 -3.66 -30.44 -0.04
N ALA A 187 -2.75 -30.43 -1.00
CA ALA A 187 -2.50 -31.56 -1.90
C ALA A 187 -1.49 -32.59 -1.35
N ARG A 188 -0.84 -32.31 -0.22
CA ARG A 188 0.06 -33.25 0.49
C ARG A 188 -0.71 -34.13 1.46
#